data_AF-A0A7S1G7G9-F1
#
_entry.id   AF-A0A7S1G7G9-F1
#
_cell.length_a   1.000
_cell.length_b   1.000
_cell.length_c   1.000
_cell.angle_alpha   90.00
_cell.angle_beta   90.00
_cell.angle_gamma   90.00
#
_symmetry.space_group_name_H-M   'P 1'
#
loop_
_entity.id
_entity.type
_entity.pdbx_description
1 polymer ?
#
loop_
_entity_poly.entity_id
_entity_poly.type
_entity_poly.pdbx_seq_one_letter_code
_entity_poly.pdbx_strand_id
1 'polypeptide(L)'
;MATRATGEPMKAADMTDDVFEKTFQAALKDAGKDKAGGAPAISAEEAEKLKSAFEKPEFRKMFQEYVDEISNPDHREEYEQYLTQLENDQKVPEGMELLRPEAGFCIKCFDQDDKKVFINICHVAQVAKPSVTTTAEGQQWSVPNTMGPPRMEKDNKGVPSITFDVAYNPETLQRAAASKPFKDMIIEIARDAVAKKWSVHANKTVTLTPKWHVLKRVACMGGKPAIMSVRKGGAAGAAGAGGDTGERKPSKSRAPAKAAGGAGAAA
;
A
#
# COMPACT_ATOMS: atom_id res chain seq x y z
N MET A 1 -19.36 2.16 -9.82
CA MET A 1 -19.40 3.62 -10.08
C MET A 1 -20.53 3.87 -11.06
N ALA A 2 -21.46 4.77 -10.73
CA ALA A 2 -22.55 5.15 -11.62
C ALA A 2 -22.02 6.07 -12.73
N THR A 3 -22.46 5.85 -13.96
CA THR A 3 -22.14 6.67 -15.14
C THR A 3 -23.42 7.33 -15.65
N ARG A 4 -23.36 8.60 -16.09
CA ARG A 4 -24.44 9.19 -16.90
C ARG A 4 -24.55 8.44 -18.24
N ALA A 5 -25.73 8.45 -18.84
CA ALA A 5 -26.01 7.90 -20.18
C ALA A 5 -25.12 8.50 -21.30
N THR A 6 -24.37 9.57 -21.01
CA THR A 6 -23.52 10.31 -21.95
C THR A 6 -22.02 10.03 -21.84
N GLY A 7 -21.56 9.18 -20.90
CA GLY A 7 -20.17 8.71 -20.87
C GLY A 7 -19.10 9.72 -20.42
N GLU A 8 -19.48 10.90 -19.92
CA GLU A 8 -18.56 11.80 -19.21
C GLU A 8 -18.34 11.35 -17.75
N PRO A 9 -17.14 11.54 -17.17
CA PRO A 9 -16.90 11.28 -15.76
C PRO A 9 -17.71 12.27 -14.91
N MET A 10 -18.58 11.74 -14.04
CA MET A 10 -19.23 12.54 -13.01
C MET A 10 -18.15 13.23 -12.18
N LYS A 11 -18.14 14.57 -12.15
CA LYS A 11 -17.40 15.33 -11.14
C LYS A 11 -17.92 14.93 -9.75
N ALA A 12 -17.16 15.11 -8.68
CA ALA A 12 -17.65 14.83 -7.32
C ALA A 12 -18.96 15.58 -6.96
N ALA A 13 -19.25 16.68 -7.68
CA ALA A 13 -20.51 17.41 -7.64
C ALA A 13 -21.73 16.68 -8.25
N ASP A 14 -21.53 15.57 -8.98
CA ASP A 14 -22.59 14.78 -9.64
C ASP A 14 -22.87 13.44 -8.91
N MET A 15 -22.20 13.14 -7.79
CA MET A 15 -22.63 12.00 -6.95
C MET A 15 -23.99 12.35 -6.34
N THR A 16 -25.07 11.88 -6.97
CA THR A 16 -26.40 11.98 -6.39
C THR A 16 -26.40 11.31 -5.01
N ASP A 17 -27.17 11.87 -4.08
CA ASP A 17 -27.24 11.38 -2.68
C ASP A 17 -27.44 9.86 -2.61
N ASP A 18 -28.19 9.31 -3.56
CA ASP A 18 -28.47 7.88 -3.71
C ASP A 18 -27.21 7.01 -4.02
N VAL A 19 -26.28 7.50 -4.85
CA VAL A 19 -25.04 6.78 -5.20
C VAL A 19 -24.05 6.85 -4.04
N PHE A 20 -24.00 8.00 -3.36
CA PHE A 20 -23.20 8.17 -2.15
C PHE A 20 -23.73 7.26 -1.03
N GLU A 21 -25.03 7.29 -0.74
CA GLU A 21 -25.65 6.43 0.28
C GLU A 21 -25.46 4.95 -0.02
N LYS A 22 -25.65 4.50 -1.26
CA LYS A 22 -25.40 3.09 -1.62
C LYS A 22 -23.94 2.68 -1.41
N THR A 23 -23.00 3.54 -1.76
CA THR A 23 -21.56 3.27 -1.60
C THR A 23 -21.16 3.30 -0.12
N PHE A 24 -21.71 4.25 0.64
CA PHE A 24 -21.48 4.40 2.07
C PHE A 24 -22.11 3.27 2.88
N GLN A 25 -23.36 2.88 2.58
CA GLN A 25 -24.01 1.72 3.19
C GLN A 25 -23.28 0.42 2.84
N ALA A 26 -22.76 0.28 1.62
CA ALA A 26 -21.92 -0.87 1.27
C ALA A 26 -20.61 -0.90 2.10
N ALA A 27 -19.97 0.25 2.30
CA ALA A 27 -18.77 0.37 3.13
C ALA A 27 -19.05 0.08 4.62
N LEU A 28 -20.16 0.58 5.17
CA LEU A 28 -20.61 0.28 6.53
C LEU A 28 -20.97 -1.19 6.72
N LYS A 29 -21.58 -1.82 5.72
CA LYS A 29 -21.91 -3.26 5.74
C LYS A 29 -20.67 -4.14 5.67
N ASP A 30 -19.63 -3.71 4.98
CA ASP A 30 -18.32 -4.38 4.99
C ASP A 30 -17.54 -4.14 6.29
N ALA A 31 -17.76 -3.01 6.97
CA ALA A 31 -17.18 -2.69 8.27
C ALA A 31 -17.90 -3.37 9.45
N GLY A 32 -19.20 -3.69 9.32
CA GLY A 32 -20.02 -4.35 10.34
C GLY A 32 -20.01 -5.88 10.31
N LYS A 33 -19.28 -6.50 9.36
CA LYS A 33 -19.02 -7.94 9.40
C LYS A 33 -17.84 -8.21 10.33
N ASP A 34 -18.10 -8.87 11.45
CA ASP A 34 -17.11 -9.32 12.43
C ASP A 34 -15.82 -9.83 11.75
N LYS A 35 -14.78 -8.99 11.76
CA LYS A 35 -13.44 -9.43 11.36
C LYS A 35 -12.74 -9.92 12.60
N ALA A 36 -12.45 -11.23 12.62
CA ALA A 36 -11.46 -11.82 13.52
C ALA A 36 -10.11 -11.13 13.28
N GLY A 37 -9.83 -10.07 14.05
CA GLY A 37 -8.66 -9.22 13.86
C GLY A 37 -8.86 -7.77 14.29
N GLY A 38 -9.24 -7.54 15.55
CA GLY A 38 -8.87 -6.35 16.34
C GLY A 38 -9.23 -4.94 15.86
N ALA A 39 -9.90 -4.74 14.73
CA ALA A 39 -10.48 -3.45 14.37
C ALA A 39 -11.83 -3.30 15.09
N PRO A 40 -12.10 -2.19 15.79
CA PRO A 40 -13.39 -1.99 16.42
C PRO A 40 -14.48 -1.99 15.34
N ALA A 41 -15.43 -2.92 15.47
CA ALA A 41 -16.62 -2.94 14.64
C ALA A 41 -17.36 -1.61 14.87
N ILE A 42 -17.70 -0.90 13.79
CA ILE A 42 -18.56 0.28 13.88
C ILE A 42 -19.89 -0.19 14.50
N SER A 43 -20.18 0.30 15.70
CA SER A 43 -21.45 0.01 16.36
C SER A 43 -22.61 0.62 15.54
N ALA A 44 -23.81 0.05 15.67
CA ALA A 44 -24.98 0.57 14.97
C ALA A 44 -25.23 2.07 15.27
N GLU A 45 -24.92 2.51 16.49
CA GLU A 45 -25.01 3.92 16.88
C GLU A 45 -23.94 4.81 16.20
N GLU A 46 -22.72 4.31 16.01
CA GLU A 46 -21.68 5.03 15.27
C GLU A 46 -22.00 5.09 13.77
N ALA A 47 -22.59 4.04 13.20
CA ALA A 47 -23.06 4.03 11.81
C ALA A 47 -24.16 5.09 11.59
N GLU A 48 -25.13 5.19 12.50
CA GLU A 48 -26.21 6.19 12.46
C GLU A 48 -25.67 7.62 12.66
N LYS A 49 -24.72 7.81 13.58
CA LYS A 49 -24.04 9.11 13.78
C LYS A 49 -23.21 9.52 12.55
N LEU A 50 -22.51 8.58 11.92
CA LEU A 50 -21.78 8.85 10.69
C LEU A 50 -22.75 9.16 9.54
N LYS A 51 -23.85 8.41 9.42
CA LYS A 51 -24.88 8.66 8.39
C LYS A 51 -25.47 10.07 8.53
N SER A 52 -25.90 10.45 9.73
CA SER A 52 -26.44 11.79 10.02
C SER A 52 -25.37 12.90 9.90
N ALA A 53 -24.09 12.61 10.14
CA ALA A 53 -23.00 13.53 9.85
C ALA A 53 -22.85 13.74 8.34
N PHE A 54 -22.98 12.69 7.52
CA PHE A 54 -22.88 12.78 6.05
C PHE A 54 -24.05 13.48 5.36
N GLU A 55 -25.21 13.59 6.01
CA GLU A 55 -26.34 14.40 5.55
C GLU A 55 -26.06 15.92 5.70
N LYS A 56 -25.09 16.31 6.53
CA LYS A 56 -24.69 17.71 6.68
C LYS A 56 -23.80 18.13 5.51
N PRO A 57 -24.19 19.17 4.74
CA PRO A 57 -23.42 19.64 3.59
C PRO A 57 -21.97 20.03 3.93
N GLU A 58 -21.76 20.60 5.11
CA GLU A 58 -20.43 21.01 5.60
C GLU A 58 -19.50 19.82 5.83
N PHE A 59 -20.01 18.75 6.45
CA PHE A 59 -19.22 17.53 6.71
C PHE A 59 -18.94 16.79 5.41
N ARG A 60 -19.91 16.73 4.49
CA ARG A 60 -19.70 16.14 3.15
C ARG A 60 -18.66 16.91 2.35
N LYS A 61 -18.68 18.24 2.42
CA LYS A 61 -17.68 19.08 1.76
C LYS A 61 -16.29 18.86 2.36
N MET A 62 -16.16 18.89 3.69
CA MET A 62 -14.88 18.58 4.35
C MET A 62 -14.40 17.16 4.05
N PHE A 63 -15.29 16.17 4.02
CA PHE A 63 -14.93 14.80 3.68
C PHE A 63 -14.50 14.66 2.22
N GLN A 64 -15.15 15.38 1.31
CA GLN A 64 -14.72 15.46 -0.09
C GLN A 64 -13.35 16.11 -0.22
N GLU A 65 -13.13 17.26 0.45
CA GLU A 65 -11.82 17.91 0.51
C GLU A 65 -10.74 16.97 1.06
N TYR A 66 -11.03 16.22 2.14
CA TYR A 66 -10.10 15.22 2.69
C TYR A 66 -9.82 14.04 1.75
N VAL A 67 -10.83 13.51 1.05
CA VAL A 67 -10.65 12.42 0.08
C VAL A 67 -9.89 12.90 -1.15
N ASP A 68 -10.15 14.13 -1.59
CA ASP A 68 -9.44 14.77 -2.69
C ASP A 68 -7.99 15.09 -2.31
N GLU A 69 -7.73 15.54 -1.08
CA GLU A 69 -6.37 15.68 -0.52
C GLU A 69 -5.64 14.34 -0.51
N ILE A 70 -6.20 13.28 0.09
CA ILE A 70 -5.51 11.96 0.10
C ILE A 70 -5.23 11.43 -1.32
N SER A 71 -6.06 11.79 -2.29
CA SER A 71 -5.91 11.34 -3.67
C SER A 71 -5.16 12.31 -4.58
N ASN A 72 -4.68 13.45 -4.06
CA ASN A 72 -3.92 14.42 -4.83
C ASN A 72 -2.45 13.96 -4.97
N PRO A 73 -1.92 13.83 -6.20
CA PRO A 73 -0.52 13.50 -6.46
C PRO A 73 0.50 14.45 -5.82
N ASP A 74 0.14 15.69 -5.46
CA ASP A 74 1.08 16.63 -4.82
C ASP A 74 1.50 16.17 -3.41
N HIS A 75 0.61 15.55 -2.63
CA HIS A 75 0.97 15.00 -1.31
C HIS A 75 1.96 13.85 -1.39
N ARG A 76 2.06 13.22 -2.55
CA ARG A 76 3.09 12.20 -2.78
C ARG A 76 4.47 12.84 -2.73
N GLU A 77 4.64 14.00 -3.37
CA GLU A 77 5.92 14.70 -3.36
C GLU A 77 6.24 15.22 -1.96
N GLU A 78 5.25 15.76 -1.23
CA GLU A 78 5.41 16.16 0.17
C GLU A 78 5.80 14.98 1.07
N TYR A 79 5.16 13.83 0.90
CA TYR A 79 5.49 12.60 1.64
C TYR A 79 6.89 12.09 1.30
N GLU A 80 7.26 12.09 0.02
CA GLU A 80 8.61 11.72 -0.42
C GLU A 80 9.67 12.70 0.12
N GLN A 81 9.37 14.00 0.17
CA GLN A 81 10.23 15.01 0.80
C GLN A 81 10.36 14.79 2.30
N TYR A 82 9.26 14.50 3.00
CA TYR A 82 9.28 14.17 4.42
C TYR A 82 10.14 12.91 4.70
N LEU A 83 9.99 11.85 3.91
CA LEU A 83 10.84 10.66 4.02
C LEU A 83 12.32 10.98 3.78
N THR A 84 12.61 11.84 2.80
CA THR A 84 13.98 12.31 2.52
C THR A 84 14.56 13.10 3.69
N GLN A 85 13.76 13.97 4.32
CA GLN A 85 14.17 14.70 5.53
C GLN A 85 14.44 13.73 6.68
N LEU A 86 13.62 12.70 6.87
CA LEU A 86 13.86 11.67 7.89
C LEU A 86 15.14 10.85 7.62
N GLU A 87 15.44 10.54 6.36
CA GLU A 87 16.71 9.91 5.96
C GLU A 87 17.90 10.81 6.31
N ASN A 88 17.83 12.10 5.95
CA ASN A 88 18.88 13.08 6.22
C ASN A 88 19.10 13.28 7.73
N ASP A 89 18.01 13.32 8.49
CA ASP A 89 18.02 13.46 9.95
C ASP A 89 18.41 12.17 10.69
N GLN A 90 18.67 11.06 9.97
CA GLN A 90 18.91 9.72 10.54
C GLN A 90 17.80 9.24 11.49
N LYS A 91 16.57 9.71 11.26
CA LYS A 91 15.37 9.33 12.02
C LYS A 91 14.65 8.10 11.43
N VAL A 92 15.18 7.53 10.34
CA VAL A 92 14.75 6.22 9.86
C VAL A 92 15.15 5.17 10.89
N PRO A 93 14.28 4.19 11.24
CA PRO A 93 14.60 3.17 12.23
C PRO A 93 15.95 2.50 11.96
N GLU A 94 16.76 2.32 13.01
CA GLU A 94 18.10 1.75 12.89
C GLU A 94 18.08 0.42 12.13
N GLY A 95 18.97 0.29 11.15
CA GLY A 95 19.05 -0.89 10.30
C GLY A 95 17.96 -1.00 9.24
N MET A 96 17.21 0.08 8.94
CA MET A 96 16.36 0.16 7.75
C MET A 96 16.97 1.09 6.69
N GLU A 97 16.70 0.79 5.43
CA GLU A 97 17.07 1.57 4.26
C GLU A 97 15.82 1.82 3.42
N LEU A 98 15.67 3.06 2.94
CA LEU A 98 14.60 3.44 2.03
C LEU A 98 15.09 3.29 0.58
N LEU A 99 14.33 2.55 -0.20
CA LEU A 99 14.58 2.27 -1.60
C LEU A 99 13.64 3.12 -2.44
N ARG A 100 14.18 3.69 -3.53
CA ARG A 100 13.44 4.49 -4.50
C ARG A 100 13.50 3.79 -5.86
N PRO A 101 12.54 2.88 -6.16
CA PRO A 101 12.57 2.11 -7.38
C PRO A 101 12.21 2.94 -8.61
N GLU A 102 12.80 2.58 -9.73
CA GLU A 102 12.47 3.11 -11.05
C GLU A 102 11.46 2.22 -11.76
N ALA A 103 10.64 2.83 -12.61
CA ALA A 103 9.58 2.14 -13.35
C ALA A 103 10.16 1.26 -14.47
N GLY A 104 9.74 -0.01 -14.52
CA GLY A 104 10.06 -0.91 -15.63
C GLY A 104 8.88 -1.10 -16.58
N PHE A 105 7.90 -1.88 -16.17
CA PHE A 105 6.65 -2.09 -16.91
C PHE A 105 5.50 -2.44 -15.98
N CYS A 106 4.26 -2.21 -16.40
CA CYS A 106 3.09 -2.58 -15.61
C CYS A 106 2.33 -3.75 -16.24
N ILE A 107 1.81 -4.63 -15.38
CA ILE A 107 0.87 -5.68 -15.75
C ILE A 107 -0.49 -5.42 -15.11
N LYS A 108 -1.53 -5.83 -15.83
CA LYS A 108 -2.92 -5.85 -15.37
C LYS A 108 -3.39 -7.30 -15.26
N CYS A 109 -3.96 -7.65 -14.12
CA CYS A 109 -4.66 -8.90 -13.89
C CYS A 109 -5.94 -8.64 -13.09
N PHE A 110 -6.63 -9.70 -12.68
CA PHE A 110 -7.81 -9.63 -11.85
C PHE A 110 -7.64 -10.53 -10.63
N ASP A 111 -8.36 -10.24 -9.55
CA ASP A 111 -8.50 -11.16 -8.42
C ASP A 111 -9.65 -12.16 -8.65
N GLN A 112 -9.90 -13.03 -7.67
CA GLN A 112 -10.99 -14.01 -7.75
C GLN A 112 -12.39 -13.40 -7.80
N ASP A 113 -12.54 -12.14 -7.42
CA ASP A 113 -13.81 -11.39 -7.38
C ASP A 113 -13.97 -10.50 -8.64
N ASP A 114 -13.19 -10.75 -9.70
CA ASP A 114 -13.10 -9.96 -10.94
C ASP A 114 -12.74 -8.48 -10.72
N LYS A 115 -12.04 -8.17 -9.61
CA LYS A 115 -11.54 -6.82 -9.35
C LYS A 115 -10.19 -6.64 -10.00
N LYS A 116 -10.02 -5.47 -10.65
CA LYS A 116 -8.79 -5.14 -11.36
C LYS A 116 -7.63 -4.93 -10.39
N VAL A 117 -6.51 -5.58 -10.68
CA VAL A 117 -5.25 -5.44 -9.96
C VAL A 117 -4.17 -5.02 -10.95
N PHE A 118 -3.45 -3.96 -10.61
CA PHE A 118 -2.23 -3.57 -11.31
C PHE A 118 -1.00 -3.94 -10.51
N ILE A 119 0.03 -4.41 -11.20
CA ILE A 119 1.33 -4.68 -10.59
C ILE A 119 2.38 -3.97 -11.44
N ASN A 120 3.02 -2.97 -10.85
CA ASN A 120 4.16 -2.28 -11.43
C ASN A 120 5.41 -3.12 -11.15
N ILE A 121 6.08 -3.55 -12.21
CA ILE A 121 7.36 -4.23 -12.16
C ILE A 121 8.45 -3.16 -12.27
N CYS A 122 9.12 -2.93 -11.16
CA CYS A 122 10.07 -1.86 -10.95
C CYS A 122 11.49 -2.42 -10.74
N HIS A 123 12.49 -1.55 -10.66
CA HIS A 123 13.85 -1.96 -10.34
C HIS A 123 14.59 -1.00 -9.41
N VAL A 124 15.48 -1.55 -8.59
CA VAL A 124 16.33 -0.79 -7.66
C VAL A 124 17.60 -1.60 -7.37
N ALA A 125 18.77 -0.95 -7.40
CA ALA A 125 20.07 -1.63 -7.39
C ALA A 125 20.35 -2.41 -6.09
N GLN A 126 19.73 -1.99 -5.00
CA GLN A 126 19.85 -2.55 -3.66
C GLN A 126 19.20 -3.93 -3.51
N VAL A 127 18.25 -4.28 -4.38
CA VAL A 127 17.71 -5.64 -4.42
C VAL A 127 18.78 -6.57 -4.99
N ALA A 128 18.97 -7.73 -4.37
CA ALA A 128 19.98 -8.69 -4.80
C ALA A 128 19.75 -9.15 -6.25
N LYS A 129 20.85 -9.37 -6.97
CA LYS A 129 20.85 -9.81 -8.37
C LYS A 129 20.18 -11.19 -8.52
N PRO A 130 19.56 -11.48 -9.68
CA PRO A 130 19.07 -12.82 -9.95
C PRO A 130 20.27 -13.78 -10.09
N SER A 131 20.15 -14.99 -9.57
CA SER A 131 21.16 -16.04 -9.71
C SER A 131 20.53 -17.30 -10.30
N VAL A 132 21.34 -18.08 -11.02
CA VAL A 132 20.91 -19.35 -11.60
C VAL A 132 21.87 -20.45 -11.18
N THR A 133 21.31 -21.59 -10.80
CA THR A 133 22.05 -22.83 -10.58
C THR A 133 21.58 -23.84 -11.62
N THR A 134 22.51 -24.38 -12.40
CA THR A 134 22.21 -25.47 -13.33
C THR A 134 22.14 -26.79 -12.57
N THR A 135 21.05 -27.52 -12.76
CA THR A 135 20.80 -28.84 -12.18
C THR A 135 20.61 -29.88 -13.29
N ALA A 136 20.54 -31.16 -12.94
CA ALA A 136 20.26 -32.23 -13.91
C ALA A 136 18.87 -32.08 -14.58
N GLU A 137 17.94 -31.37 -13.95
CA GLU A 137 16.56 -31.16 -14.40
C GLU A 137 16.35 -29.81 -15.10
N GLY A 138 17.40 -28.97 -15.22
CA GLY A 138 17.34 -27.70 -15.93
C GLY A 138 18.04 -26.56 -15.20
N GLN A 139 17.40 -25.38 -15.17
CA GLN A 139 17.90 -24.19 -14.51
C GLN A 139 17.01 -23.82 -13.34
N GLN A 140 17.59 -23.71 -12.14
CA GLN A 140 16.91 -23.20 -10.97
C GLN A 140 17.28 -21.73 -10.75
N TRP A 141 16.28 -20.84 -10.86
CA TRP A 141 16.45 -19.41 -10.69
C TRP A 141 16.10 -18.96 -9.27
N SER A 142 16.95 -18.12 -8.68
CA SER A 142 16.63 -17.29 -7.53
C SER A 142 16.46 -15.86 -8.01
N VAL A 143 15.27 -15.29 -7.84
CA VAL A 143 14.96 -13.91 -8.27
C VAL A 143 14.47 -13.10 -7.07
N PRO A 144 15.39 -12.47 -6.33
CA PRO A 144 15.06 -11.63 -5.18
C PRO A 144 14.18 -10.44 -5.58
N ASN A 145 13.22 -10.10 -4.73
CA ASN A 145 12.33 -8.96 -4.93
C ASN A 145 11.88 -8.36 -3.60
N THR A 146 11.46 -7.11 -3.66
CA THR A 146 10.80 -6.40 -2.55
C THR A 146 9.53 -5.74 -3.06
N MET A 147 8.59 -5.43 -2.17
CA MET A 147 7.27 -4.95 -2.55
C MET A 147 6.79 -3.84 -1.62
N GLY A 148 6.37 -2.74 -2.23
CA GLY A 148 5.79 -1.58 -1.55
C GLY A 148 4.42 -1.85 -0.94
N PRO A 149 3.87 -0.92 -0.14
CA PRO A 149 2.51 -1.03 0.36
C PRO A 149 1.49 -1.03 -0.81
N PRO A 150 0.32 -1.64 -0.64
CA PRO A 150 -0.78 -1.51 -1.60
C PRO A 150 -1.22 -0.06 -1.74
N ARG A 151 -1.52 0.38 -2.98
CA ARG A 151 -1.99 1.73 -3.29
C ARG A 151 -3.23 1.70 -4.16
N MET A 152 -4.07 2.72 -4.06
CA MET A 152 -5.23 2.88 -4.94
C MET A 152 -4.88 3.87 -6.04
N GLU A 153 -4.88 3.41 -7.28
CA GLU A 153 -4.54 4.25 -8.45
C GLU A 153 -5.70 4.25 -9.45
N LYS A 154 -5.93 5.41 -10.08
CA LYS A 154 -6.97 5.55 -11.11
C LYS A 154 -6.44 5.03 -12.45
N ASP A 155 -7.26 4.23 -13.14
CA ASP A 155 -6.97 3.86 -14.52
C ASP A 155 -7.31 4.99 -15.51
N ASN A 156 -7.13 4.74 -16.81
CA ASN A 156 -7.44 5.72 -17.86
C ASN A 156 -8.92 6.08 -17.96
N LYS A 157 -9.82 5.36 -17.28
CA LYS A 157 -11.25 5.66 -17.16
C LYS A 157 -11.59 6.32 -15.82
N GLY A 158 -10.59 6.66 -15.01
CA GLY A 158 -10.77 7.23 -13.67
C GLY A 158 -11.21 6.21 -12.63
N VAL A 159 -11.24 4.91 -12.95
CA VAL A 159 -11.69 3.87 -12.02
C VAL A 159 -10.56 3.51 -11.06
N PRO A 160 -10.73 3.66 -9.74
CA PRO A 160 -9.73 3.29 -8.77
C PRO A 160 -9.52 1.77 -8.79
N SER A 161 -8.27 1.34 -8.81
CA SER A 161 -7.87 -0.07 -8.82
C SER A 161 -6.67 -0.25 -7.90
N ILE A 162 -6.63 -1.38 -7.20
CA ILE A 162 -5.52 -1.70 -6.31
C ILE A 162 -4.25 -1.92 -7.14
N THR A 163 -3.16 -1.31 -6.70
CA THR A 163 -1.88 -1.27 -7.39
C THR A 163 -0.77 -1.64 -6.43
N PHE A 164 0.13 -2.50 -6.88
CA PHE A 164 1.31 -2.93 -6.14
C PHE A 164 2.57 -2.59 -6.92
N ASP A 165 3.61 -2.16 -6.21
CA ASP A 165 4.94 -2.00 -6.80
C ASP A 165 5.84 -3.13 -6.31
N VAL A 166 6.36 -3.93 -7.25
CA VAL A 166 7.31 -5.02 -6.98
C VAL A 166 8.63 -4.65 -7.63
N ALA A 167 9.66 -4.43 -6.82
CA ALA A 167 10.97 -4.02 -7.28
C ALA A 167 11.95 -5.21 -7.28
N TYR A 168 12.65 -5.35 -8.41
CA TYR A 168 13.72 -6.32 -8.62
C TYR A 168 15.07 -5.60 -8.75
N ASN A 169 16.16 -6.36 -8.89
CA ASN A 169 17.42 -5.78 -9.38
C ASN A 169 17.28 -5.36 -10.87
N PRO A 170 17.93 -4.27 -11.32
CA PRO A 170 17.94 -3.87 -12.72
C PRO A 170 18.37 -4.98 -13.69
N GLU A 171 19.30 -5.85 -13.28
CA GLU A 171 19.75 -6.99 -14.09
C GLU A 171 18.61 -7.99 -14.38
N THR A 172 17.67 -8.15 -13.44
CA THR A 172 16.46 -8.97 -13.64
C THR A 172 15.63 -8.43 -14.80
N LEU A 173 15.43 -7.10 -14.86
CA LEU A 173 14.63 -6.49 -15.92
C LEU A 173 15.36 -6.51 -17.27
N GLN A 174 16.69 -6.34 -17.28
CA GLN A 174 17.49 -6.50 -18.49
C GLN A 174 17.34 -7.91 -19.07
N ARG A 175 17.40 -8.95 -18.23
CA ARG A 175 17.16 -10.35 -18.64
C ARG A 175 15.73 -10.57 -19.13
N ALA A 176 14.74 -9.99 -18.46
CA ALA A 176 13.34 -10.06 -18.87
C ALA A 176 13.07 -9.35 -20.21
N ALA A 177 13.82 -8.30 -20.54
CA ALA A 177 13.74 -7.66 -21.85
C ALA A 177 14.27 -8.58 -22.97
N ALA A 178 15.28 -9.40 -22.67
CA ALA A 178 15.91 -10.31 -23.63
C ALA A 178 15.20 -11.68 -23.75
N SER A 179 14.46 -12.12 -22.73
CA SER A 179 13.86 -13.47 -22.69
C SER A 179 12.41 -13.41 -22.23
N LYS A 180 11.48 -13.71 -23.14
CA LYS A 180 10.05 -13.80 -22.80
C LYS A 180 9.76 -14.87 -21.73
N PRO A 181 10.32 -16.09 -21.78
CA PRO A 181 10.14 -17.07 -20.70
C PRO A 181 10.59 -16.55 -19.33
N PHE A 182 11.73 -15.86 -19.28
CA PHE A 182 12.21 -15.25 -18.03
C PHE A 182 11.29 -14.12 -17.57
N LYS A 183 10.78 -13.30 -18.51
CA LYS A 183 9.80 -12.25 -18.21
C LYS A 183 8.51 -12.81 -17.62
N ASP A 184 7.99 -13.90 -18.18
CA ASP A 184 6.78 -14.55 -17.68
C ASP A 184 7.03 -15.12 -16.28
N MET A 185 8.18 -15.76 -16.03
CA MET A 185 8.57 -16.25 -14.70
C MET A 185 8.62 -15.14 -13.64
N ILE A 186 9.22 -13.99 -13.92
CA ILE A 186 9.25 -12.89 -12.92
C ILE A 186 7.87 -12.24 -12.70
N ILE A 187 6.99 -12.30 -13.71
CA ILE A 187 5.59 -11.86 -13.57
C ILE A 187 4.84 -12.81 -12.64
N GLU A 188 5.04 -14.12 -12.76
CA GLU A 188 4.46 -15.12 -11.87
C GLU A 188 4.96 -14.94 -10.43
N ILE A 189 6.27 -14.78 -10.23
CA ILE A 189 6.86 -14.50 -8.91
C ILE A 189 6.24 -13.24 -8.29
N ALA A 190 6.08 -12.16 -9.07
CA ALA A 190 5.44 -10.92 -8.59
C ALA A 190 3.98 -11.14 -8.21
N ARG A 191 3.22 -11.89 -9.03
CA ARG A 191 1.80 -12.20 -8.76
C ARG A 191 1.65 -13.02 -7.49
N ASP A 192 2.50 -14.01 -7.27
CA ASP A 192 2.49 -14.83 -6.06
C ASP A 192 2.83 -14.01 -4.81
N ALA A 193 3.83 -13.13 -4.91
CA ALA A 193 4.18 -12.21 -3.83
C ALA A 193 3.00 -11.28 -3.48
N VAL A 194 2.37 -10.68 -4.49
CA VAL A 194 1.19 -9.82 -4.34
C VAL A 194 0.03 -10.57 -3.71
N ALA A 195 -0.31 -11.76 -4.21
CA ALA A 195 -1.40 -12.57 -3.68
C ALA A 195 -1.19 -12.88 -2.18
N LYS A 196 0.03 -13.27 -1.79
CA LYS A 196 0.39 -13.53 -0.39
C LYS A 196 0.25 -12.29 0.49
N LYS A 197 0.85 -11.15 0.08
CA LYS A 197 0.80 -9.91 0.87
C LYS A 197 -0.62 -9.34 0.94
N TRP A 198 -1.36 -9.37 -0.17
CA TRP A 198 -2.73 -8.88 -0.20
C TRP A 198 -3.66 -9.75 0.63
N SER A 199 -3.41 -11.06 0.70
CA SER A 199 -4.19 -11.95 1.56
C SER A 199 -4.10 -11.55 3.05
N VAL A 200 -2.91 -11.17 3.49
CA VAL A 200 -2.67 -10.66 4.85
C VAL A 200 -3.39 -9.32 5.06
N HIS A 201 -3.21 -8.36 4.15
CA HIS A 201 -3.86 -7.04 4.27
C HIS A 201 -5.39 -7.09 4.23
N ALA A 202 -5.94 -7.96 3.38
CA ALA A 202 -7.39 -8.10 3.22
C ALA A 202 -8.02 -9.01 4.27
N ASN A 203 -7.22 -9.69 5.08
CA ASN A 203 -7.62 -10.76 6.02
C ASN A 203 -8.51 -11.81 5.34
N LYS A 204 -8.16 -12.19 4.11
CA LYS A 204 -8.84 -13.22 3.31
C LYS A 204 -7.85 -13.83 2.34
N THR A 205 -8.06 -15.07 1.93
CA THR A 205 -7.25 -15.66 0.84
C THR A 205 -7.55 -14.90 -0.47
N VAL A 206 -6.51 -14.35 -1.08
CA VAL A 206 -6.54 -13.70 -2.38
C VAL A 206 -5.83 -14.59 -3.38
N THR A 207 -6.47 -14.82 -4.51
CA THR A 207 -5.85 -15.45 -5.68
C THR A 207 -5.97 -14.51 -6.88
N LEU A 208 -4.94 -14.49 -7.73
CA LEU A 208 -4.93 -13.68 -8.95
C LEU A 208 -5.16 -14.58 -10.16
N THR A 209 -5.97 -14.12 -11.11
CA THR A 209 -6.28 -14.84 -12.35
C THR A 209 -5.01 -15.26 -13.09
N PRO A 210 -4.94 -16.49 -13.66
CA PRO A 210 -3.75 -16.99 -14.35
C PRO A 210 -3.39 -16.17 -15.58
N LYS A 211 -4.34 -15.43 -16.16
CA LYS A 211 -4.13 -14.56 -17.31
C LYS A 211 -3.77 -13.15 -16.84
N TRP A 212 -2.73 -12.57 -17.46
CA TRP A 212 -2.33 -11.17 -17.28
C TRP A 212 -2.15 -10.46 -18.62
N HIS A 213 -2.15 -9.14 -18.57
CA HIS A 213 -1.88 -8.27 -19.71
C HIS A 213 -0.78 -7.29 -19.37
N VAL A 214 0.34 -7.35 -20.10
CA VAL A 214 1.40 -6.33 -20.01
C VAL A 214 0.90 -5.06 -20.71
N LEU A 215 0.92 -3.92 -20.01
CA LEU A 215 0.52 -2.63 -20.58
C LEU A 215 1.62 -2.10 -21.51
N LYS A 216 1.23 -1.61 -22.69
CA LYS A 216 2.18 -1.14 -23.72
C LYS A 216 2.63 0.31 -23.55
N ARG A 217 1.76 1.17 -22.99
CA ARG A 217 1.96 2.63 -22.91
C ARG A 217 2.10 3.15 -21.49
N VAL A 218 2.00 2.27 -20.50
CA VAL A 218 2.04 2.63 -19.08
C VAL A 218 3.11 1.78 -18.42
N ALA A 219 4.23 2.42 -18.08
CA ALA A 219 5.33 1.76 -17.38
C ALA A 219 5.03 1.59 -15.88
N CYS A 220 4.31 2.55 -15.29
CA CYS A 220 3.93 2.56 -13.88
C CYS A 220 2.55 3.20 -13.70
N MET A 221 1.61 2.47 -13.13
CA MET A 221 0.38 3.05 -12.59
C MET A 221 0.74 4.01 -11.45
N GLY A 222 0.10 5.19 -11.42
CA GLY A 222 0.44 6.26 -10.48
C GLY A 222 1.70 7.06 -10.85
N GLY A 223 2.24 6.87 -12.06
CA GLY A 223 3.37 7.64 -12.60
C GLY A 223 4.75 7.21 -12.07
N LYS A 224 4.89 7.05 -10.75
CA LYS A 224 6.13 6.61 -10.09
C LYS A 224 5.88 5.43 -9.12
N PRO A 225 6.84 4.54 -8.87
CA PRO A 225 6.73 3.49 -7.84
C PRO A 225 6.78 4.05 -6.41
N ALA A 226 6.14 3.41 -5.44
CA ALA A 226 6.26 3.81 -4.03
C ALA A 226 7.69 3.64 -3.50
N ILE A 227 8.07 4.50 -2.54
CA ILE A 227 9.26 4.26 -1.72
C ILE A 227 9.02 3.00 -0.88
N MET A 228 10.05 2.15 -0.79
CA MET A 228 10.00 0.88 -0.06
C MET A 228 11.00 0.90 1.09
N SER A 229 10.71 0.26 2.21
CA SER A 229 11.67 0.10 3.32
C SER A 229 12.17 -1.34 3.40
N VAL A 230 13.48 -1.52 3.54
CA VAL A 230 14.13 -2.83 3.70
C VAL A 230 15.13 -2.81 4.85
N ARG A 231 15.46 -3.98 5.43
CA ARG A 231 16.50 -4.07 6.45
C ARG A 231 17.89 -4.01 5.82
N LYS A 232 18.74 -3.12 6.33
CA LYS A 232 20.13 -2.94 5.93
C LYS A 232 20.93 -4.22 6.20
N GLY A 233 21.59 -4.74 5.16
CA GLY A 233 22.42 -5.96 5.24
C GLY A 233 21.66 -7.29 5.21
N GLY A 234 20.33 -7.27 5.19
CA GLY A 234 19.53 -8.44 4.84
C GLY A 234 19.29 -8.45 3.35
N ALA A 235 19.71 -9.51 2.65
CA ALA A 235 19.27 -9.73 1.27
C ALA A 235 17.76 -9.51 1.18
N ALA A 236 17.31 -8.73 0.19
CA ALA A 236 15.89 -8.56 -0.16
C ALA A 236 15.32 -9.90 -0.67
N GLY A 237 15.21 -10.86 0.25
CA GLY A 237 15.05 -12.28 0.00
C GLY A 237 14.55 -12.96 1.27
N ALA A 238 13.40 -12.50 1.77
CA ALA A 238 12.47 -13.29 2.56
C ALA A 238 11.17 -12.51 2.67
N ALA A 239 10.06 -13.18 2.38
CA ALA A 239 8.72 -12.68 2.61
C ALA A 239 8.60 -12.06 4.01
N GLY A 240 8.23 -10.79 4.08
CA GLY A 240 7.86 -10.12 5.33
C GLY A 240 6.52 -10.66 5.82
N ALA A 241 6.56 -11.75 6.57
CA ALA A 241 5.52 -12.12 7.52
C ALA A 241 5.59 -11.19 8.75
N GLY A 242 4.43 -10.74 9.20
CA GLY A 242 4.11 -10.40 10.60
C GLY A 242 5.07 -9.48 11.36
N GLY A 243 4.67 -8.21 11.53
CA GLY A 243 5.08 -7.45 12.71
C GLY A 243 4.37 -8.00 13.94
N ASP A 244 5.10 -8.75 14.75
CA ASP A 244 4.76 -9.14 16.11
C ASP A 244 4.60 -7.88 16.99
N THR A 245 3.40 -7.66 17.52
CA THR A 245 3.13 -6.65 18.54
C THR A 245 3.67 -7.14 19.87
N GLY A 246 4.97 -6.91 20.10
CA GLY A 246 5.56 -7.05 21.43
C GLY A 246 4.99 -5.99 22.37
N GLU A 247 4.05 -6.39 23.23
CA GLU A 247 3.63 -5.64 24.41
C GLU A 247 4.85 -5.23 25.24
N ARG A 248 5.18 -3.93 25.22
CA ARG A 248 6.00 -3.30 26.28
C ARG A 248 5.07 -2.66 27.30
N LYS A 249 4.94 -3.36 28.43
CA LYS A 249 4.32 -2.91 29.68
C LYS A 249 4.86 -1.53 30.08
N PRO A 250 4.01 -0.55 30.46
CA PRO A 250 4.47 0.79 30.78
C PRO A 250 5.21 0.81 32.13
N SER A 251 6.48 1.22 32.11
CA SER A 251 7.26 1.54 33.31
C SER A 251 6.72 2.84 33.93
N LYS A 252 6.29 2.76 35.20
CA LYS A 252 5.79 3.88 36.01
C LYS A 252 6.76 5.06 35.98
N SER A 253 6.32 6.21 35.47
CA SER A 253 6.96 7.50 35.68
C SER A 253 6.76 7.93 37.14
N ARG A 254 7.86 8.31 37.78
CA ARG A 254 7.89 8.88 39.13
C ARG A 254 7.60 10.37 39.02
N ALA A 255 6.52 10.81 39.67
CA ALA A 255 6.10 12.21 39.74
C ALA A 255 7.12 13.07 40.52
N PRO A 256 7.18 14.40 40.26
CA PRO A 256 8.09 15.32 40.93
C PRO A 256 7.62 15.65 42.35
N ALA A 257 8.57 15.66 43.30
CA ALA A 257 8.31 16.04 44.69
C ALA A 257 8.15 17.56 44.81
N LYS A 258 7.06 17.96 45.47
CA LYS A 258 6.63 19.32 45.75
C LYS A 258 7.48 19.91 46.88
N ALA A 259 7.97 21.13 46.68
CA ALA A 259 8.63 21.94 47.70
C ALA A 259 7.60 22.57 48.66
N ALA A 260 7.87 22.44 49.96
CA ALA A 260 7.43 23.26 51.09
C ALA A 260 8.31 22.78 52.26
N GLY A 261 9.04 23.57 53.03
CA GLY A 261 8.98 24.99 53.36
C GLY A 261 9.17 25.05 54.88
N GLY A 262 10.19 25.78 55.34
CA GLY A 262 10.18 26.40 56.67
C GLY A 262 11.13 25.85 57.75
N ALA A 263 11.86 26.81 58.35
CA ALA A 263 12.55 26.81 59.65
C ALA A 263 13.86 26.00 59.74
N GLY A 264 14.98 26.52 60.24
CA GLY A 264 15.26 27.79 60.88
C GLY A 264 16.47 27.61 61.79
N ALA A 265 17.33 28.64 61.82
CA ALA A 265 18.21 29.06 62.92
C ALA A 265 19.46 28.25 63.32
N ALA A 266 20.53 29.04 63.50
CA ALA A 266 21.65 28.92 64.44
C ALA A 266 22.65 27.77 64.22
N ALA A 267 23.97 27.97 64.26
CA ALA A 267 24.83 29.10 64.57
C ALA A 267 26.18 28.88 63.84
#